data_AF-X0VRP1-F1
#
_entry.id   AF-X0VRP1-F1
#
_cell.length_a   1.000
_cell.length_b   1.000
_cell.length_c   1.000
_cell.angle_alpha   90.00
_cell.angle_beta   90.00
_cell.angle_gamma   90.00
#
_symmetry.space_group_name_H-M   'P 1'
#
loop_
_entity.id
_entity.type
_entity.pdbx_description
1 polymer ?
#
loop_
_entity_poly.entity_id
_entity_poly.type
_entity_poly.pdbx_seq_one_letter_code
_entity_poly.pdbx_strand_id
1 'polypeptide(L)'
;FHTFAAPSELAVSLRASFVVMGPLLARFGRAACCPPGGDIIGLRPLDVHLVGFTALGAQVRREGDKFMAEAPRLRGSRIFMDYPSVLGTQNVMMAATLAEGVTTIVNAAAEPEVASLAEMLNRMGARICGAGGHTIEVEGVKELGGVTHRIMPDRIEAGTFAIAAAVTGGDVTVEEGVPRHLDALIWKMREAGVQIEEDEMSFRVRRPGPLRAVNLQSVPYPGLATDLQAPMAVLLTQANGVSVVYERVFDNRLLYVGEQGRIQA
;
A
#
# COMPACT_ATOMS: atom_id res chain seq x y z
N PHE A 1 7.42 -17.21 26.48
CA PHE A 1 7.47 -17.80 25.13
C PHE A 1 7.48 -16.66 24.11
N HIS A 2 8.64 -16.25 23.63
CA HIS A 2 8.72 -15.30 22.51
C HIS A 2 9.18 -16.07 21.29
N THR A 3 8.29 -16.26 20.31
CA THR A 3 8.65 -16.84 19.01
C THR A 3 9.10 -15.71 18.08
N PHE A 4 10.21 -15.93 17.39
CA PHE A 4 10.70 -15.06 16.32
C PHE A 4 10.25 -15.55 14.93
N ALA A 5 9.43 -16.60 14.89
CA ALA A 5 8.91 -17.21 13.67
C ALA A 5 7.41 -17.01 13.53
N ALA A 6 6.98 -16.52 12.38
CA ALA A 6 5.57 -16.49 12.00
C ALA A 6 5.05 -17.93 11.77
N PRO A 7 3.84 -18.28 12.25
CA PRO A 7 3.24 -19.58 11.97
C PRO A 7 3.03 -19.77 10.47
N SER A 8 3.60 -20.84 9.90
CA SER A 8 3.58 -21.10 8.46
C SER A 8 2.16 -21.14 7.88
N GLU A 9 1.22 -21.77 8.59
CA GLU A 9 -0.18 -21.88 8.17
C GLU A 9 -0.87 -20.52 7.97
N LEU A 10 -0.53 -19.53 8.80
CA LEU A 10 -1.05 -18.17 8.70
C LEU A 10 -0.26 -17.31 7.70
N ALA A 11 1.05 -17.55 7.57
CA ALA A 11 1.90 -16.81 6.66
C ALA A 11 1.60 -17.14 5.18
N VAL A 12 1.25 -18.39 4.90
CA VAL A 12 0.92 -18.84 3.54
C VAL A 12 -0.48 -18.39 3.12
N SER A 13 -1.44 -18.30 4.06
CA SER A 13 -2.83 -17.93 3.74
C SER A 13 -3.01 -16.45 3.41
N LEU A 14 -2.16 -15.57 3.98
CA LEU A 14 -2.20 -14.14 3.73
C LEU A 14 -0.82 -13.61 3.37
N ARG A 15 -0.68 -13.14 2.14
CA ARG A 15 0.59 -12.60 1.63
C ARG A 15 1.16 -11.45 2.47
N ALA A 16 0.29 -10.61 3.03
CA ALA A 16 0.67 -9.49 3.89
C ALA A 16 1.35 -9.92 5.21
N SER A 17 1.21 -11.19 5.62
CA SER A 17 1.83 -11.72 6.84
C SER A 17 3.36 -11.57 6.86
N PHE A 18 4.03 -11.45 5.71
CA PHE A 18 5.48 -11.24 5.66
C PHE A 18 5.94 -9.93 6.32
N VAL A 19 5.04 -8.96 6.52
CA VAL A 19 5.32 -7.67 7.15
C VAL A 19 5.72 -7.79 8.63
N VAL A 20 5.50 -8.95 9.27
CA VAL A 20 5.94 -9.17 10.67
C VAL A 20 7.46 -9.38 10.78
N MET A 21 8.15 -9.66 9.68
CA MET A 21 9.60 -9.90 9.69
C MET A 21 10.40 -8.72 10.27
N GLY A 22 10.06 -7.49 9.88
CA GLY A 22 10.72 -6.26 10.29
C GLY A 22 10.61 -5.99 11.79
N PRO A 23 9.40 -5.93 12.40
CA PRO A 23 9.26 -5.73 13.84
C PRO A 23 9.82 -6.90 14.67
N LEU A 24 9.75 -8.14 14.18
CA LEU A 24 10.40 -9.27 14.85
C LEU A 24 11.93 -9.12 14.83
N LEU A 25 12.50 -8.73 13.68
CA LEU A 25 13.93 -8.51 13.53
C LEU A 25 14.42 -7.34 14.40
N ALA A 26 13.66 -6.24 14.45
CA ALA A 26 13.92 -5.10 15.33
C ALA A 26 13.95 -5.52 16.81
N ARG A 27 12.95 -6.30 17.24
CA ARG A 27 12.73 -6.63 18.65
C ARG A 27 13.63 -7.75 19.16
N PHE A 28 13.84 -8.79 18.36
CA PHE A 28 14.53 -10.02 18.78
C PHE A 28 15.91 -10.19 18.15
N GLY A 29 16.30 -9.32 17.22
CA GLY A 29 17.50 -9.50 16.39
C GLY A 29 17.42 -10.69 15.44
N ARG A 30 16.26 -11.37 15.37
CA ARG A 30 16.02 -12.56 14.57
C ARG A 30 14.57 -12.57 14.11
N ALA A 31 14.32 -13.00 12.88
CA ALA A 31 12.99 -13.18 12.34
C ALA A 31 12.95 -14.33 11.34
N ALA A 32 11.83 -15.05 11.32
CA ALA A 32 11.59 -16.16 10.41
C ALA A 32 10.17 -16.11 9.83
N CYS A 33 10.03 -16.27 8.53
CA CYS A 33 8.73 -16.36 7.88
C CYS A 33 8.82 -17.20 6.61
N CYS A 34 7.79 -17.99 6.32
CA CYS A 34 7.67 -18.65 5.03
C CYS A 34 7.47 -17.59 3.94
N PRO A 35 7.90 -17.85 2.69
CA PRO A 35 7.47 -17.03 1.58
C PRO A 35 5.93 -17.02 1.56
N PRO A 36 5.31 -15.88 1.29
CA PRO A 36 3.90 -15.87 1.00
C PRO A 36 3.65 -16.71 -0.27
N GLY A 37 2.46 -17.30 -0.37
CA GLY A 37 2.05 -18.05 -1.54
C GLY A 37 2.10 -17.23 -2.85
N GLY A 38 1.88 -17.92 -3.97
CA GLY A 38 1.68 -17.29 -5.26
C GLY A 38 0.45 -16.37 -5.25
N ASP A 39 0.52 -15.26 -5.98
CA ASP A 39 -0.57 -14.30 -6.13
C ASP A 39 -1.05 -14.32 -7.59
N ILE A 40 -2.37 -14.39 -7.81
CA ILE A 40 -2.96 -14.56 -9.15
C ILE A 40 -2.75 -13.31 -10.01
N ILE A 41 -2.62 -12.14 -9.37
CA ILE A 41 -2.52 -10.85 -10.07
C ILE A 41 -1.10 -10.47 -10.53
N GLY A 42 -0.06 -11.24 -10.18
CA GLY A 42 1.30 -11.01 -10.71
C GLY A 42 2.45 -11.46 -9.80
N LEU A 43 3.68 -11.39 -10.31
CA LEU A 43 4.88 -11.65 -9.52
C LEU A 43 5.10 -10.49 -8.54
N ARG A 44 5.20 -10.83 -7.26
CA ARG A 44 5.49 -9.85 -6.20
C ARG A 44 6.75 -10.33 -5.50
N PRO A 45 7.93 -9.84 -5.89
CA PRO A 45 9.17 -10.29 -5.25
C PRO A 45 9.23 -9.81 -3.80
N LEU A 46 10.00 -10.54 -2.98
CA LEU A 46 10.31 -10.14 -1.59
C LEU A 46 11.65 -9.41 -1.47
N ASP A 47 12.31 -9.20 -2.61
CA ASP A 47 13.62 -8.59 -2.75
C ASP A 47 13.77 -7.29 -1.96
N VAL A 48 12.83 -6.35 -2.06
CA VAL A 48 12.90 -5.06 -1.35
C VAL A 48 12.99 -5.25 0.17
N HIS A 49 12.27 -6.23 0.71
CA HIS A 49 12.33 -6.53 2.15
C HIS A 49 13.70 -7.09 2.53
N LEU A 50 14.14 -8.12 1.79
CA LEU A 50 15.37 -8.85 2.10
C LEU A 50 16.60 -7.97 1.93
N VAL A 51 16.68 -7.22 0.83
CA VAL A 51 17.73 -6.23 0.55
C VAL A 51 17.73 -5.16 1.63
N GLY A 52 16.56 -4.66 2.04
CA GLY A 52 16.44 -3.69 3.12
C GLY A 52 16.98 -4.23 4.45
N PHE A 53 16.65 -5.47 4.82
CA PHE A 53 17.19 -6.09 6.04
C PHE A 53 18.72 -6.28 5.96
N THR A 54 19.23 -6.73 4.81
CA THR A 54 20.68 -6.87 4.59
C THR A 54 21.39 -5.51 4.66
N ALA A 55 20.79 -4.45 4.12
CA ALA A 55 21.33 -3.10 4.21
C ALA A 55 21.35 -2.57 5.65
N LEU A 56 20.45 -3.05 6.52
CA LEU A 56 20.47 -2.79 7.97
C LEU A 56 21.46 -3.69 8.74
N GLY A 57 22.23 -4.52 8.04
CA GLY A 57 23.25 -5.39 8.62
C GLY A 57 22.76 -6.79 8.99
N ALA A 58 21.55 -7.20 8.59
CA ALA A 58 21.07 -8.56 8.83
C ALA A 58 21.62 -9.57 7.83
N GLN A 59 22.02 -10.74 8.33
CA GLN A 59 22.27 -11.90 7.50
C GLN A 59 20.92 -12.52 7.14
N VAL A 60 20.59 -12.48 5.84
CA VAL A 60 19.39 -13.12 5.29
C VAL A 60 19.79 -14.43 4.65
N ARG A 61 19.11 -15.52 5.02
CA ARG A 61 19.32 -16.84 4.44
C ARG A 61 18.01 -17.60 4.31
N ARG A 62 18.00 -18.60 3.44
CA ARG A 62 16.88 -19.53 3.30
C ARG A 62 17.21 -20.81 4.05
N GLU A 63 16.36 -21.18 5.00
CA GLU A 63 16.45 -22.44 5.74
C GLU A 63 15.18 -23.25 5.44
N GLY A 64 15.33 -24.31 4.63
CA GLY A 64 14.19 -25.08 4.14
C GLY A 64 13.20 -24.22 3.35
N ASP A 65 11.97 -24.15 3.85
CA ASP A 65 10.88 -23.36 3.28
C ASP A 65 10.81 -21.93 3.83
N LYS A 66 11.70 -21.51 4.74
CA LYS A 66 11.62 -20.20 5.41
C LYS A 66 12.73 -19.26 5.00
N PHE A 67 12.41 -17.97 4.99
CA PHE A 67 13.39 -16.90 5.06
C PHE A 67 13.71 -16.62 6.52
N MET A 68 15.00 -16.59 6.82
CA MET A 68 15.59 -16.28 8.12
C MET A 68 16.38 -14.98 7.98
N ALA A 69 16.13 -14.02 8.87
CA ALA A 69 16.94 -12.81 9.01
C ALA A 69 17.48 -12.74 10.44
N GLU A 70 18.77 -12.45 10.59
CA GLU A 70 19.43 -12.39 11.89
C GLU A 70 20.50 -11.29 11.92
N ALA A 71 20.50 -10.47 12.96
CA ALA A 71 21.49 -9.43 13.21
C ALA A 71 21.73 -9.31 14.72
N PRO A 72 23.00 -9.33 15.20
CA PRO A 72 23.29 -9.04 16.61
C PRO A 72 22.78 -7.66 17.03
N ARG A 73 22.90 -6.68 16.12
CA ARG A 73 22.22 -5.37 16.15
C ARG A 73 22.04 -4.90 14.72
N LEU A 74 20.86 -4.36 14.42
CA LEU A 74 20.65 -3.62 13.19
C LEU A 74 21.36 -2.28 13.25
N ARG A 75 21.86 -1.80 12.12
CA ARG A 75 22.53 -0.50 11.99
C ARG A 75 21.86 0.30 10.88
N GLY A 76 21.59 1.57 11.14
CA GLY A 76 21.02 2.46 10.15
C GLY A 76 21.92 2.62 8.93
N SER A 77 21.30 2.70 7.77
CA SER A 77 21.99 2.87 6.49
C SER A 77 21.11 3.62 5.48
N ARG A 78 21.71 4.00 4.36
CA ARG A 78 20.96 4.57 3.23
C ARG A 78 20.56 3.45 2.28
N ILE A 79 19.26 3.28 2.04
CA ILE A 79 18.67 2.19 1.27
C ILE A 79 17.91 2.79 0.09
N PHE A 80 18.26 2.40 -1.14
CA PHE A 80 17.48 2.74 -2.32
C PHE A 80 16.60 1.55 -2.68
N MET A 81 15.28 1.76 -2.80
CA MET A 81 14.35 0.72 -3.22
C MET A 81 14.20 0.74 -4.74
N ASP A 82 14.43 -0.39 -5.40
CA ASP A 82 14.32 -0.49 -6.87
C ASP A 82 12.89 -0.18 -7.36
N TYR A 83 11.88 -0.44 -6.52
CA TYR A 83 10.51 0.01 -6.73
C TYR A 83 9.86 0.37 -5.38
N PRO A 84 8.88 1.30 -5.35
CA PRO A 84 8.22 1.76 -4.12
C PRO A 84 7.24 0.70 -3.59
N SER A 85 7.77 -0.39 -3.04
CA SER A 85 6.99 -1.46 -2.44
C SER A 85 6.32 -0.98 -1.15
N VAL A 86 4.98 -0.99 -1.08
CA VAL A 86 4.22 -0.60 0.13
C VAL A 86 4.65 -1.44 1.33
N LEU A 87 4.47 -2.76 1.25
CA LEU A 87 4.86 -3.66 2.33
C LEU A 87 6.38 -3.64 2.55
N GLY A 88 7.19 -3.49 1.50
CA GLY A 88 8.65 -3.37 1.61
C GLY A 88 9.07 -2.19 2.47
N THR A 89 8.52 -1.02 2.16
CA THR A 89 8.71 0.22 2.91
C THR A 89 8.30 0.07 4.37
N GLN A 90 7.11 -0.47 4.63
CA GLN A 90 6.62 -0.71 5.99
C GLN A 90 7.54 -1.65 6.78
N ASN A 91 7.99 -2.75 6.16
CA ASN A 91 8.81 -3.75 6.83
C ASN A 91 10.19 -3.19 7.22
N VAL A 92 10.84 -2.47 6.28
CA VAL A 92 12.15 -1.84 6.52
C VAL A 92 12.03 -0.69 7.52
N MET A 93 10.97 0.13 7.42
CA MET A 93 10.70 1.22 8.35
C MET A 93 10.50 0.71 9.78
N MET A 94 9.72 -0.37 9.97
CA MET A 94 9.57 -1.01 11.28
C MET A 94 10.90 -1.57 11.80
N ALA A 95 11.69 -2.24 10.94
CA ALA A 95 13.01 -2.76 11.31
C ALA A 95 13.97 -1.66 11.78
N ALA A 96 13.96 -0.51 11.09
CA ALA A 96 14.81 0.63 11.36
C ALA A 96 14.50 1.33 12.68
N THR A 97 13.28 1.22 13.22
CA THR A 97 12.88 1.93 14.45
C THR A 97 13.72 1.60 15.67
N LEU A 98 14.31 0.40 15.75
CA LEU A 98 15.20 -0.02 16.84
C LEU A 98 16.66 -0.25 16.39
N ALA A 99 17.02 0.19 15.18
CA ALA A 99 18.38 0.08 14.66
C ALA A 99 19.32 1.12 15.30
N GLU A 100 20.63 0.86 15.29
CA GLU A 100 21.62 1.84 15.75
C GLU A 100 21.91 2.87 14.65
N GLY A 101 21.55 4.13 14.87
CA GLY A 101 21.82 5.24 13.95
C GLY A 101 20.62 5.63 13.08
N VAL A 102 20.91 6.33 11.99
CA VAL A 102 19.88 6.85 11.07
C VAL A 102 19.77 5.96 9.84
N THR A 103 18.54 5.60 9.49
CA THR A 103 18.20 4.92 8.24
C THR A 103 17.51 5.91 7.30
N THR A 104 17.94 5.98 6.05
CA THR A 104 17.24 6.74 5.01
C THR A 104 16.75 5.79 3.93
N ILE A 105 15.43 5.69 3.76
CA ILE A 105 14.78 4.90 2.73
C ILE A 105 14.43 5.82 1.56
N VAL A 106 15.07 5.60 0.42
CA VAL A 106 14.90 6.36 -0.82
C VAL A 106 14.04 5.56 -1.79
N ASN A 107 13.18 6.26 -2.54
CA ASN A 107 12.13 5.65 -3.37
C ASN A 107 11.14 4.82 -2.53
N ALA A 108 10.83 5.33 -1.34
CA ALA A 108 9.84 4.74 -0.45
C ALA A 108 8.43 4.85 -1.07
N ALA A 109 7.58 3.91 -0.69
CA ALA A 109 6.13 3.97 -0.89
C ALA A 109 5.55 5.19 -0.15
N ALA A 110 4.81 6.03 -0.88
CA ALA A 110 4.26 7.29 -0.38
C ALA A 110 2.78 7.17 0.03
N GLU A 111 2.22 5.97 -0.04
CA GLU A 111 0.83 5.65 0.23
C GLU A 111 0.37 6.16 1.62
N PRO A 112 -0.89 6.61 1.75
CA PRO A 112 -1.44 7.05 3.04
C PRO A 112 -1.31 5.99 4.15
N GLU A 113 -1.35 4.71 3.79
CA GLU A 113 -1.18 3.60 4.74
C GLU A 113 0.25 3.55 5.33
N VAL A 114 1.27 3.96 4.56
CA VAL A 114 2.66 4.08 5.04
C VAL A 114 2.78 5.27 6.00
N ALA A 115 2.16 6.41 5.65
CA ALA A 115 2.12 7.58 6.51
C ALA A 115 1.40 7.31 7.85
N SER A 116 0.25 6.62 7.81
CA SER A 116 -0.50 6.22 9.01
C SER A 116 0.31 5.27 9.91
N LEU A 117 1.04 4.31 9.33
CA LEU A 117 1.96 3.46 10.10
C LEU A 117 3.07 4.28 10.77
N ALA A 118 3.69 5.20 10.05
CA ALA A 118 4.73 6.06 10.60
C ALA A 118 4.20 6.94 11.75
N GLU A 119 2.98 7.48 11.61
CA GLU A 119 2.31 8.21 12.67
C GLU A 119 2.11 7.34 13.92
N MET A 120 1.60 6.11 13.76
CA MET A 120 1.45 5.18 14.88
C MET A 120 2.80 4.89 15.57
N LEU A 121 3.84 4.58 14.80
CA LEU A 121 5.18 4.28 15.33
C LEU A 121 5.79 5.49 16.07
N ASN A 122 5.62 6.71 15.54
CA ASN A 122 6.05 7.93 16.21
C ASN A 122 5.33 8.13 17.55
N ARG A 123 4.02 7.84 17.60
CA ARG A 123 3.28 7.89 18.87
C ARG A 123 3.69 6.79 19.86
N MET A 124 4.27 5.69 19.37
CA MET A 124 4.94 4.68 20.20
C MET A 124 6.35 5.12 20.67
N GLY A 125 6.86 6.25 20.22
CA GLY A 125 8.17 6.78 20.60
C GLY A 125 9.27 6.64 19.53
N ALA A 126 8.94 6.19 18.32
CA ALA A 126 9.88 6.20 17.20
C ALA A 126 10.18 7.64 16.74
N ARG A 127 11.23 7.79 15.92
CA ARG A 127 11.60 9.06 15.29
C ARG A 127 11.65 8.89 13.77
N ILE A 128 10.49 9.08 13.14
CA ILE A 128 10.28 8.90 11.70
C ILE A 128 9.82 10.22 11.10
N CYS A 129 10.46 10.66 10.02
CA CYS A 129 10.01 11.81 9.22
C CYS A 129 10.02 11.49 7.72
N GLY A 130 9.32 12.30 6.93
CA GLY A 130 9.23 12.14 5.47
C GLY A 130 8.22 11.09 4.97
N ALA A 131 7.54 10.37 5.87
CA ALA A 131 6.46 9.45 5.49
C ALA A 131 5.30 10.19 4.80
N GLY A 132 4.78 9.60 3.71
CA GLY A 132 3.91 10.29 2.75
C GLY A 132 4.67 10.93 1.58
N GLY A 133 6.01 10.95 1.63
CA GLY A 133 6.88 11.25 0.50
C GLY A 133 7.76 10.05 0.10
N HIS A 134 8.59 10.24 -0.92
CA HIS A 134 9.46 9.18 -1.45
C HIS A 134 10.80 9.02 -0.73
N THR A 135 11.02 9.79 0.34
CA THR A 135 12.22 9.66 1.19
C THR A 135 11.78 9.68 2.64
N ILE A 136 12.03 8.58 3.35
CA ILE A 136 11.70 8.42 4.76
C ILE A 136 13.00 8.31 5.54
N GLU A 137 13.12 9.09 6.61
CA GLU A 137 14.24 8.99 7.55
C GLU A 137 13.75 8.44 8.88
N VAL A 138 14.50 7.50 9.44
CA VAL A 138 14.22 6.83 10.71
C VAL A 138 15.47 6.91 11.58
N GLU A 139 15.41 7.67 12.67
CA GLU A 139 16.42 7.63 13.73
C GLU A 139 16.03 6.54 14.72
N GLY A 140 16.84 5.49 14.81
CA GLY A 140 16.51 4.36 15.67
C GLY A 140 16.60 4.70 17.16
N VAL A 141 15.67 4.15 17.95
CA VAL A 141 15.51 4.37 19.39
C VAL A 141 15.74 3.08 20.17
N LYS A 142 15.87 3.18 21.50
CA LYS A 142 16.15 2.01 22.35
C LYS A 142 14.94 1.10 22.55
N GLU A 143 13.76 1.69 22.63
CA GLU A 143 12.51 0.97 22.91
C GLU A 143 11.31 1.76 22.38
N LEU A 144 10.19 1.06 22.21
CA LEU A 144 8.89 1.62 21.85
C LEU A 144 7.87 1.25 22.92
N GLY A 145 6.95 2.18 23.19
CA GLY A 145 5.82 1.98 24.09
C GLY A 145 4.54 1.52 23.36
N GLY A 146 3.53 1.11 24.14
CA GLY A 146 2.18 0.88 23.62
C GLY A 146 1.43 2.20 23.40
N VAL A 147 0.47 2.20 22.46
CA VAL A 147 -0.37 3.38 22.15
C VAL A 147 -1.78 2.96 21.75
N THR A 148 -2.76 3.83 22.00
CA THR A 148 -4.10 3.76 21.38
C THR A 148 -4.08 4.55 20.07
N HIS A 149 -4.22 3.90 18.92
CA HIS A 149 -4.20 4.55 17.60
C HIS A 149 -5.51 4.30 16.84
N ARG A 150 -6.05 5.34 16.18
CA ARG A 150 -7.21 5.22 15.28
C ARG A 150 -6.69 4.90 13.89
N ILE A 151 -7.16 3.81 13.30
CA ILE A 151 -6.82 3.46 11.91
C ILE A 151 -7.45 4.47 10.96
N MET A 152 -6.70 4.86 9.93
CA MET A 152 -7.19 5.74 8.88
C MET A 152 -8.40 5.13 8.14
N PRO A 153 -9.30 5.96 7.59
CA PRO A 153 -10.39 5.46 6.76
C PRO A 153 -9.89 4.72 5.50
N ASP A 154 -10.67 3.73 5.04
CA ASP A 154 -10.33 2.96 3.84
C ASP A 154 -10.65 3.77 2.58
N ARG A 155 -9.59 4.27 1.93
CA ARG A 155 -9.71 5.05 0.70
C ARG A 155 -10.19 4.20 -0.48
N ILE A 156 -9.92 2.90 -0.51
CA ILE A 156 -10.36 2.02 -1.60
C ILE A 156 -11.87 1.75 -1.47
N GLU A 157 -12.37 1.58 -0.25
CA GLU A 157 -13.81 1.52 0.01
C GLU A 157 -14.50 2.84 -0.37
N ALA A 158 -13.99 3.97 0.12
CA ALA A 158 -14.53 5.30 -0.21
C ALA A 158 -14.56 5.55 -1.72
N GLY A 159 -13.47 5.21 -2.42
CA GLY A 159 -13.40 5.30 -3.88
C GLY A 159 -14.38 4.36 -4.59
N THR A 160 -14.60 3.16 -4.06
CA THR A 160 -15.56 2.20 -4.62
C THR A 160 -16.99 2.72 -4.53
N PHE A 161 -17.40 3.29 -3.39
CA PHE A 161 -18.71 3.92 -3.26
C PHE A 161 -18.86 5.16 -4.14
N ALA A 162 -17.80 5.96 -4.29
CA ALA A 162 -17.77 7.08 -5.22
C ALA A 162 -18.08 6.63 -6.65
N ILE A 163 -17.40 5.58 -7.10
CA ILE A 163 -17.57 5.01 -8.44
C ILE A 163 -18.98 4.42 -8.58
N ALA A 164 -19.48 3.69 -7.58
CA ALA A 164 -20.82 3.12 -7.59
C ALA A 164 -21.91 4.20 -7.75
N ALA A 165 -21.77 5.33 -7.05
CA ALA A 165 -22.66 6.48 -7.21
C ALA A 165 -22.64 7.01 -8.67
N ALA A 166 -21.46 7.11 -9.28
CA ALA A 166 -21.34 7.55 -10.67
C ALA A 166 -21.90 6.54 -11.69
N VAL A 167 -21.67 5.23 -11.47
CA VAL A 167 -22.20 4.13 -12.30
C VAL A 167 -23.73 4.13 -12.30
N THR A 168 -24.34 4.41 -11.14
CA THR A 168 -25.80 4.36 -10.97
C THR A 168 -26.50 5.67 -11.33
N GLY A 169 -25.76 6.75 -11.62
CA GLY A 169 -26.37 8.07 -11.80
C GLY A 169 -26.90 8.69 -10.50
N GLY A 170 -26.42 8.21 -9.35
CA GLY A 170 -26.89 8.60 -8.03
C GLY A 170 -26.30 9.91 -7.51
N ASP A 171 -26.71 10.21 -6.27
CA ASP A 171 -26.26 11.34 -5.47
C ASP A 171 -25.92 10.82 -4.07
N VAL A 172 -24.64 10.65 -3.79
CA VAL A 172 -24.15 9.94 -2.60
C VAL A 172 -23.10 10.79 -1.90
N THR A 173 -23.25 10.97 -0.59
CA THR A 173 -22.19 11.50 0.26
C THR A 173 -21.42 10.33 0.86
N VAL A 174 -20.10 10.30 0.64
CA VAL A 174 -19.19 9.37 1.29
C VAL A 174 -18.67 10.04 2.56
N GLU A 175 -19.15 9.59 3.71
CA GLU A 175 -18.69 10.05 5.03
C GLU A 175 -17.40 9.35 5.44
N GLU A 176 -16.60 10.02 6.27
CA GLU A 176 -15.26 9.59 6.69
C GLU A 176 -14.28 9.29 5.54
N GLY A 177 -14.59 9.70 4.31
CA GLY A 177 -13.67 9.61 3.18
C GLY A 177 -12.77 10.83 3.09
N VAL A 178 -11.45 10.66 3.09
CA VAL A 178 -10.49 11.77 2.98
C VAL A 178 -10.17 12.05 1.50
N PRO A 179 -10.67 13.15 0.89
CA PRO A 179 -10.56 13.33 -0.56
C PRO A 179 -9.11 13.38 -1.07
N ARG A 180 -8.21 14.00 -0.29
CA ARG A 180 -6.77 14.09 -0.62
C ARG A 180 -6.08 12.74 -0.78
N HIS A 181 -6.61 11.66 -0.19
CA HIS A 181 -6.07 10.30 -0.40
C HIS A 181 -6.50 9.69 -1.75
N LEU A 182 -7.39 10.39 -2.48
CA LEU A 182 -8.05 9.97 -3.71
C LEU A 182 -7.90 10.99 -4.84
N ASP A 183 -6.95 11.93 -4.75
CA ASP A 183 -6.75 13.01 -5.74
C ASP A 183 -6.79 12.50 -7.19
N ALA A 184 -6.02 11.45 -7.50
CA ALA A 184 -5.98 10.87 -8.84
C ALA A 184 -7.31 10.26 -9.30
N LEU A 185 -8.05 9.60 -8.38
CA LEU A 185 -9.38 9.06 -8.68
C LEU A 185 -10.36 10.20 -8.94
N ILE A 186 -10.45 11.16 -8.01
CA ILE A 186 -11.37 12.30 -8.08
C ILE A 186 -11.13 13.09 -9.36
N TRP A 187 -9.86 13.32 -9.71
CA TRP A 187 -9.48 13.97 -10.96
C TRP A 187 -10.03 13.23 -12.18
N LYS A 188 -9.85 11.90 -12.25
CA LYS A 188 -10.32 11.08 -13.38
C LYS A 188 -11.84 10.97 -13.45
N MET A 189 -12.52 10.93 -12.31
CA MET A 189 -13.98 10.96 -12.26
C MET A 189 -14.53 12.31 -12.76
N ARG A 190 -13.90 13.42 -12.38
CA ARG A 190 -14.25 14.76 -12.90
C ARG A 190 -14.02 14.87 -14.41
N GLU A 191 -12.89 14.35 -14.90
CA GLU A 191 -12.59 14.27 -16.34
C GLU A 191 -13.68 13.49 -17.11
N ALA A 192 -14.19 12.41 -16.52
CA ALA A 192 -15.28 11.61 -17.07
C ALA A 192 -16.67 12.29 -16.98
N GLY A 193 -16.78 13.44 -16.31
CA GLY A 193 -18.03 14.21 -16.17
C GLY A 193 -18.79 14.00 -14.87
N VAL A 194 -18.19 13.36 -13.86
CA VAL A 194 -18.76 13.24 -12.51
C VAL A 194 -18.52 14.54 -11.73
N GLN A 195 -19.55 15.02 -11.02
CA GLN A 195 -19.42 16.13 -10.08
C GLN A 195 -19.04 15.59 -8.70
N ILE A 196 -17.97 16.14 -8.13
CA ILE A 196 -17.48 15.79 -6.79
C ILE A 196 -17.28 17.08 -6.01
N GLU A 197 -18.01 17.22 -4.90
CA GLU A 197 -17.86 18.30 -3.92
C GLU A 197 -17.11 17.75 -2.72
N GLU A 198 -15.98 18.37 -2.38
CA GLU A 198 -15.05 17.89 -1.35
C GLU A 198 -15.20 18.70 -0.06
N ASP A 199 -15.13 18.01 1.06
CA ASP A 199 -14.92 18.55 2.40
C ASP A 199 -13.67 17.87 3.01
N GLU A 200 -13.26 18.21 4.23
CA GLU A 200 -12.03 17.67 4.83
C GLU A 200 -12.09 16.15 5.03
N MET A 201 -13.24 15.64 5.48
CA MET A 201 -13.46 14.24 5.87
C MET A 201 -14.70 13.63 5.21
N SER A 202 -15.19 14.24 4.14
CA SER A 202 -16.28 13.69 3.33
C SER A 202 -16.22 14.24 1.91
N PHE A 203 -16.93 13.60 1.00
CA PHE A 203 -17.17 14.15 -0.32
C PHE A 203 -18.48 13.64 -0.91
N ARG A 204 -19.16 14.51 -1.67
CA ARG A 204 -20.43 14.21 -2.32
C ARG A 204 -20.22 13.97 -3.81
N VAL A 205 -20.74 12.86 -4.32
CA VAL A 205 -20.58 12.40 -5.70
C VAL A 205 -21.91 12.40 -6.41
N ARG A 206 -21.97 13.06 -7.56
CA ARG A 206 -23.16 13.18 -8.40
C ARG A 206 -22.82 13.02 -9.87
N ARG A 207 -23.69 12.35 -10.63
CA ARG A 207 -23.58 12.29 -12.10
C ARG A 207 -24.78 13.01 -12.72
N PRO A 208 -24.64 14.29 -13.12
CA PRO A 208 -25.75 15.07 -13.67
C PRO A 208 -26.05 14.76 -15.15
N GLY A 209 -25.18 14.01 -15.85
CA GLY A 209 -25.26 13.86 -17.30
C GLY A 209 -24.48 12.66 -17.85
N PRO A 210 -24.25 12.63 -19.17
CA PRO A 210 -23.53 11.55 -19.82
C PRO A 210 -22.04 11.55 -19.44
N LEU A 211 -21.47 10.35 -19.35
CA LEU A 211 -20.06 10.15 -19.08
C LEU A 211 -19.23 10.32 -20.37
N ARG A 212 -17.99 10.78 -20.21
CA ARG A 212 -17.03 10.93 -21.30
C ARG A 212 -15.92 9.90 -21.16
N ALA A 213 -15.46 9.39 -22.29
CA ALA A 213 -14.32 8.48 -22.29
C ALA A 213 -13.06 9.17 -21.76
N VAL A 214 -12.27 8.43 -20.96
CA VAL A 214 -11.02 8.93 -20.37
C VAL A 214 -9.95 7.84 -20.41
N ASN A 215 -8.68 8.26 -20.32
CA ASN A 215 -7.55 7.35 -20.20
C ASN A 215 -7.18 7.18 -18.73
N LEU A 216 -7.10 5.93 -18.28
CA LEU A 216 -6.68 5.54 -16.94
C LEU A 216 -5.34 4.81 -17.00
N GLN A 217 -4.46 5.18 -16.07
CA GLN A 217 -3.19 4.51 -15.88
C GLN A 217 -2.97 4.33 -14.38
N SER A 218 -2.85 3.09 -13.92
CA SER A 218 -2.46 2.81 -12.53
C SER A 218 -0.96 3.01 -12.36
N VAL A 219 -0.56 3.66 -11.28
CA VAL A 219 0.84 3.87 -10.87
C VAL A 219 0.90 3.98 -9.35
N PRO A 220 2.09 3.88 -8.73
CA PRO A 220 2.25 4.12 -7.28
C PRO A 220 1.70 5.48 -6.84
N TYR A 221 1.33 5.60 -5.56
CA TYR A 221 0.84 6.86 -4.98
C TYR A 221 1.85 8.00 -5.19
N PRO A 222 1.43 9.23 -5.55
CA PRO A 222 0.07 9.78 -5.53
C PRO A 222 -0.79 9.54 -6.79
N GLY A 223 -0.38 8.67 -7.71
CA GLY A 223 -1.20 8.37 -8.89
C GLY A 223 -2.38 7.43 -8.60
N LEU A 224 -3.07 7.02 -9.67
CA LEU A 224 -4.29 6.22 -9.54
C LEU A 224 -3.98 4.85 -8.94
N ALA A 225 -4.58 4.57 -7.79
CA ALA A 225 -4.45 3.29 -7.12
C ALA A 225 -4.95 2.15 -8.03
N THR A 226 -4.09 1.17 -8.27
CA THR A 226 -4.41 -0.04 -9.03
C THR A 226 -5.61 -0.80 -8.45
N ASP A 227 -5.90 -0.64 -7.15
CA ASP A 227 -7.07 -1.26 -6.50
C ASP A 227 -8.41 -0.67 -6.97
N LEU A 228 -8.42 0.59 -7.42
CA LEU A 228 -9.60 1.28 -7.96
C LEU A 228 -9.68 1.21 -9.48
N GLN A 229 -8.71 0.57 -10.13
CA GLN A 229 -8.65 0.39 -11.58
C GLN A 229 -9.89 -0.37 -12.07
N ALA A 230 -10.17 -1.55 -11.52
CA ALA A 230 -11.27 -2.40 -11.99
C ALA A 230 -12.66 -1.78 -11.76
N PRO A 231 -12.98 -1.19 -10.58
CA PRO A 231 -14.20 -0.43 -10.41
C PRO A 231 -14.33 0.72 -11.43
N MET A 232 -13.25 1.47 -11.67
CA MET A 232 -13.29 2.52 -12.69
C MET A 232 -13.54 1.97 -14.09
N ALA A 233 -12.99 0.81 -14.45
CA ALA A 233 -13.27 0.18 -15.74
C ALA A 233 -14.77 -0.08 -15.94
N VAL A 234 -15.50 -0.45 -14.88
CA VAL A 234 -16.98 -0.60 -14.92
C VAL A 234 -17.67 0.73 -15.22
N LEU A 235 -17.21 1.85 -14.64
CA LEU A 235 -17.76 3.17 -14.97
C LEU A 235 -17.54 3.53 -16.44
N LEU A 236 -16.39 3.17 -17.00
CA LEU A 236 -16.00 3.53 -18.35
C LEU A 236 -16.76 2.76 -19.44
N THR A 237 -17.38 1.62 -19.13
CA THR A 237 -18.25 0.92 -20.11
C THR A 237 -19.49 1.75 -20.45
N GLN A 238 -19.88 2.68 -19.57
CA GLN A 238 -21.01 3.59 -19.77
C GLN A 238 -20.62 4.93 -20.40
N ALA A 239 -19.34 5.13 -20.74
CA ALA A 239 -18.83 6.39 -21.24
C ALA A 239 -18.99 6.53 -22.76
N ASN A 240 -19.28 7.74 -23.22
CA ASN A 240 -19.31 8.05 -24.65
C ASN A 240 -17.88 8.18 -25.19
N GLY A 241 -17.50 7.27 -26.08
CA GLY A 241 -16.20 7.25 -26.75
C GLY A 241 -15.40 5.99 -26.41
N VAL A 242 -14.08 6.04 -26.68
CA VAL A 242 -13.16 4.94 -26.40
C VAL A 242 -12.27 5.32 -25.22
N SER A 243 -12.37 4.57 -24.12
CA SER A 243 -11.50 4.72 -22.96
C SER A 243 -10.36 3.72 -23.01
N VAL A 244 -9.17 4.11 -22.55
CA VAL A 244 -8.01 3.21 -22.46
C VAL A 244 -7.65 3.00 -21.00
N VAL A 245 -7.53 1.75 -20.57
CA VAL A 245 -7.09 1.41 -19.22
C VAL A 245 -5.75 0.67 -19.28
N TYR A 246 -4.75 1.22 -18.61
CA TYR A 246 -3.39 0.68 -18.59
C TYR A 246 -2.94 0.37 -17.16
N GLU A 247 -2.67 -0.90 -16.87
CA GLU A 247 -2.20 -1.38 -15.58
C GLU A 247 -0.66 -1.47 -15.59
N ARG A 248 0.02 -0.78 -14.64
CA ARG A 248 1.49 -0.79 -14.54
C ARG A 248 2.05 -1.36 -13.24
N VAL A 249 1.18 -1.62 -12.26
CA VAL A 249 1.59 -2.11 -10.94
C VAL A 249 1.61 -3.63 -10.91
N PHE A 250 0.67 -4.28 -11.61
CA PHE A 250 0.51 -5.73 -11.59
C PHE A 250 0.24 -6.33 -12.99
N ASP A 251 1.05 -7.31 -13.38
CA ASP A 251 1.02 -7.88 -14.74
C ASP A 251 -0.32 -8.52 -15.13
N ASN A 252 -1.02 -9.16 -14.17
CA ASN A 252 -2.21 -9.95 -14.43
C ASN A 252 -3.46 -9.35 -13.76
N ARG A 253 -3.56 -8.03 -13.63
CA ARG A 253 -4.72 -7.41 -12.96
C ARG A 253 -5.94 -7.17 -13.85
N LEU A 254 -5.85 -7.44 -15.15
CA LEU A 254 -6.96 -7.26 -16.11
C LEU A 254 -7.84 -8.52 -16.28
N LEU A 255 -7.69 -9.54 -15.43
CA LEU A 255 -8.42 -10.81 -15.56
C LEU A 255 -9.95 -10.64 -15.52
N TYR A 256 -10.46 -9.60 -14.84
CA TYR A 256 -11.90 -9.31 -14.78
C TYR A 256 -12.51 -8.93 -16.14
N VAL A 257 -11.69 -8.51 -17.12
CA VAL A 257 -12.16 -8.16 -18.48
C VAL A 257 -12.78 -9.37 -19.17
N GLY A 258 -12.21 -10.57 -18.96
CA GLY A 258 -12.75 -11.81 -19.51
C GLY A 258 -14.16 -12.12 -19.01
N GLU A 259 -14.44 -11.84 -17.73
CA GLU A 259 -15.76 -12.04 -17.14
C GLU A 259 -16.76 -10.95 -17.56
N GLN A 260 -16.33 -9.70 -17.72
CA GLN A 260 -17.17 -8.62 -18.26
C GLN A 260 -17.66 -8.91 -19.68
N GLY A 261 -16.80 -9.50 -20.53
CA GLY A 261 -17.20 -9.90 -21.88
C GLY A 261 -18.35 -10.92 -21.92
N ARG A 262 -18.60 -11.65 -20.83
CA ARG A 262 -19.72 -12.61 -20.71
C ARG A 262 -21.05 -11.92 -20.42
N ILE A 263 -21.03 -10.68 -19.93
CA ILE A 263 -22.20 -9.90 -19.51
C ILE A 263 -22.68 -8.96 -20.63
N GLN A 264 -22.07 -8.99 -21.84
CA GLN A 264 -22.26 -7.99 -22.90
C GLN A 264 -22.01 -6.56 -22.38
N ALA A 265 -20.83 -6.36 -21.80
CA ALA A 265 -20.34 -5.06 -21.31
C ALA A 265 -20.11 -4.04 -22.44
#